data_AF-A0A8H3J8R0-F1
#
_entry.id   AF-A0A8H3J8R0-F1
#
_cell.length_a   1.000
_cell.length_b   1.000
_cell.length_c   1.000
_cell.angle_alpha   90.00
_cell.angle_beta   90.00
_cell.angle_gamma   90.00
#
_symmetry.space_group_name_H-M   'P 1'
#
loop_
_entity.id
_entity.type
_entity.pdbx_description
1 polymer ?
#
loop_
_entity_poly.entity_id
_entity_poly.type
_entity_poly.pdbx_seq_one_letter_code
_entity_poly.pdbx_strand_id
1 'polypeptide(L)'
;MFTLEGAEASEVSISNPAGSLRQACDRCHTRKERCIRDDQSQDSAQATCVRCFKAGSTCSYTVAKRTGRPLGSKNTPRLIVDEPMVGRFAKLPHSICFTLQGIENIIAHHFRVTSLLWEALQGVRTSLPGMTDHKNFPDGNRRLALIGGFAIGLAFAENVNAGEEDAESFESIVRKFGSDSCLRSVGEKVGLEKIFVPKNSHGKVIEAEVPIDATVRALLGAVYLDVDMNGVRRTLANLNQILAELKKGEPEGYSGIGWLDVVLRQGNEEEGSSSGGDEANSDVGQRDVEMQG
;
A
#
# COMPACT_ATOMS: atom_id res chain seq x y z
N MET A 1 41.04 51.53 -10.76
CA MET A 1 40.18 52.01 -11.86
C MET A 1 39.88 50.80 -12.73
N PHE A 2 38.83 50.04 -12.41
CA PHE A 2 38.31 48.93 -13.21
C PHE A 2 36.79 49.00 -13.11
N THR A 3 36.16 49.14 -14.26
CA THR A 3 34.71 49.28 -14.47
C THR A 3 34.04 47.91 -14.40
N LEU A 4 32.92 47.82 -13.67
CA LEU A 4 31.98 46.71 -13.73
C LEU A 4 30.75 47.18 -14.52
N GLU A 5 30.65 46.74 -15.78
CA GLU A 5 29.42 46.68 -16.58
C GLU A 5 29.06 45.18 -16.62
N GLY A 6 27.86 44.69 -16.32
CA GLY A 6 26.56 45.12 -16.82
C GLY A 6 26.06 44.03 -17.77
N ALA A 7 25.24 43.10 -17.28
CA ALA A 7 24.47 42.16 -18.12
C ALA A 7 23.25 41.64 -17.34
N GLU A 8 22.15 42.39 -17.47
CA GLU A 8 20.80 41.97 -17.12
C GLU A 8 20.31 40.94 -18.15
N ALA A 9 20.02 39.72 -17.70
CA ALA A 9 19.33 38.72 -18.52
C ALA A 9 17.83 38.80 -18.24
N SER A 10 17.12 39.25 -19.27
CA SER A 10 15.67 39.44 -19.35
C SER A 10 14.92 38.11 -19.24
N GLU A 11 14.01 37.98 -18.28
CA GLU A 11 13.09 36.84 -18.13
C GLU A 11 11.98 36.92 -19.19
N VAL A 12 11.99 36.01 -20.16
CA VAL A 12 10.89 35.82 -21.12
C VAL A 12 9.86 34.88 -20.51
N SER A 13 8.80 35.44 -19.92
CA SER A 13 7.64 34.70 -19.44
C SER A 13 6.76 34.24 -20.62
N ILE A 14 6.95 32.99 -21.06
CA ILE A 14 6.03 32.34 -22.00
C ILE A 14 4.87 31.75 -21.18
N SER A 15 3.76 32.48 -21.08
CA SER A 15 2.51 31.97 -20.52
C SER A 15 1.95 30.88 -21.44
N ASN A 16 2.06 29.62 -21.03
CA ASN A 16 1.35 28.51 -21.66
C ASN A 16 -0.18 28.73 -21.51
N PRO A 17 -0.99 28.46 -22.55
CA PRO A 17 -2.42 28.72 -22.50
C PRO A 17 -3.08 27.78 -21.47
N ALA A 18 -3.59 28.37 -20.39
CA ALA A 18 -4.44 27.68 -19.43
C ALA A 18 -5.55 26.94 -20.21
N GLY A 19 -5.61 25.61 -20.07
CA GLY A 19 -6.65 24.82 -20.72
C GLY A 19 -8.03 25.35 -20.35
N SER A 20 -8.96 25.41 -21.31
CA SER A 20 -10.30 25.92 -21.02
C SER A 20 -10.97 25.02 -19.97
N LEU A 21 -11.63 25.64 -19.00
CA LEU A 21 -12.45 24.92 -18.03
C LEU A 21 -13.60 24.22 -18.76
N ARG A 22 -14.04 23.07 -18.23
CA ARG A 22 -15.22 22.37 -18.75
C ARG A 22 -16.44 23.29 -18.75
N GLN A 23 -17.29 23.13 -19.75
CA GLN A 23 -18.56 23.86 -19.81
C GLN A 23 -19.52 23.47 -18.66
N ALA A 24 -19.49 22.20 -18.22
CA ALA A 24 -20.24 21.70 -17.07
C ALA A 24 -19.34 21.43 -15.86
N CYS A 25 -19.86 21.62 -14.65
CA CYS A 25 -19.19 21.24 -13.41
C CYS A 25 -19.10 19.71 -13.27
N ASP A 26 -18.19 19.22 -12.42
CA ASP A 26 -17.89 17.79 -12.30
C ASP A 26 -19.13 16.97 -11.86
N ARG A 27 -19.98 17.54 -10.99
CA ARG A 27 -21.23 16.90 -10.54
C ARG A 27 -22.25 16.75 -11.66
N CYS A 28 -22.54 17.83 -12.40
CA CYS A 28 -23.48 17.78 -13.53
C CYS A 28 -22.95 16.89 -14.66
N HIS A 29 -21.64 16.92 -14.93
CA HIS A 29 -21.00 16.06 -15.92
C HIS A 29 -21.15 14.58 -15.56
N THR A 30 -20.88 14.21 -14.30
CA THR A 30 -21.01 12.82 -13.81
C THR A 30 -22.46 12.32 -13.92
N ARG A 31 -23.44 13.19 -13.66
CA ARG A 31 -24.87 12.86 -13.79
C ARG A 31 -25.41 12.95 -15.21
N LYS A 32 -24.60 13.35 -16.19
CA LYS A 32 -25.01 13.64 -17.58
C LYS A 32 -26.18 14.65 -17.65
N GLU A 33 -26.19 15.60 -16.73
CA GLU A 33 -27.21 16.64 -16.62
C GLU A 33 -26.71 17.98 -17.16
N ARG A 34 -27.62 18.81 -17.68
CA ARG A 34 -27.29 20.16 -18.15
C ARG A 34 -26.89 21.06 -16.97
N CYS A 35 -25.67 21.60 -17.03
CA CYS A 35 -25.18 22.59 -16.08
C CYS A 35 -25.69 23.99 -16.48
N ILE A 36 -26.39 24.67 -15.57
CA ILE A 36 -26.94 26.02 -15.77
C ILE A 36 -26.16 26.97 -14.87
N ARG A 37 -25.41 27.89 -15.47
CA ARG A 37 -24.65 28.93 -14.76
C ARG A 37 -25.57 30.12 -14.52
N ASP A 38 -25.38 30.79 -13.39
CA ASP A 38 -26.07 32.05 -13.10
C ASP A 38 -25.18 33.20 -13.57
N ASP A 39 -25.65 33.95 -14.56
CA ASP A 39 -24.86 35.01 -15.23
C ASP A 39 -24.60 36.21 -14.31
N GLN A 40 -25.16 36.24 -13.09
CA GLN A 40 -25.00 37.34 -12.14
C GLN A 40 -23.71 37.29 -11.30
N SER A 41 -22.90 36.22 -11.40
CA SER A 41 -21.64 36.11 -10.67
C SER A 41 -20.45 36.51 -11.55
N GLN A 42 -20.08 37.80 -11.53
CA GLN A 42 -18.94 38.33 -12.30
C GLN A 42 -17.57 37.80 -11.82
N ASP A 43 -17.50 37.23 -10.61
CA ASP A 43 -16.30 36.55 -10.11
C ASP A 43 -16.28 35.07 -10.54
N SER A 44 -15.84 34.88 -11.78
CA SER A 44 -15.78 33.60 -12.51
C SER A 44 -15.03 32.45 -11.83
N ALA A 45 -14.28 32.69 -10.75
CA ALA A 45 -13.55 31.64 -10.01
C ALA A 45 -14.40 30.86 -9.00
N GLN A 46 -15.54 31.41 -8.55
CA GLN A 46 -16.39 30.79 -7.51
C GLN A 46 -17.87 30.62 -7.89
N ALA A 47 -18.22 30.87 -9.16
CA ALA A 47 -19.59 30.74 -9.64
C ALA A 47 -20.13 29.30 -9.45
N THR A 48 -21.07 29.12 -8.52
CA THR A 48 -21.80 27.85 -8.34
C THR A 48 -22.96 27.74 -9.32
N CYS A 49 -23.13 26.58 -9.96
CA CYS A 49 -24.28 26.38 -10.86
C CYS A 49 -25.59 26.24 -10.06
N VAL A 50 -26.73 26.61 -10.67
CA VAL A 50 -28.06 26.63 -10.02
C VAL A 50 -28.42 25.27 -9.40
N ARG A 51 -28.02 24.17 -10.03
CA ARG A 51 -28.29 22.81 -9.54
C ARG A 51 -27.46 22.47 -8.31
N CYS A 52 -26.16 22.79 -8.32
CA CYS A 52 -25.29 22.56 -7.16
C CYS A 52 -25.71 23.44 -5.98
N PHE A 53 -26.12 24.69 -6.26
CA PHE A 53 -26.64 25.60 -5.25
C PHE A 53 -27.92 25.05 -4.59
N LYS A 54 -28.94 24.69 -5.38
CA LYS A 54 -30.20 24.11 -4.86
C LYS A 54 -29.98 22.81 -4.08
N ALA A 55 -28.98 22.03 -4.47
CA ALA A 55 -28.67 20.76 -3.84
C ALA A 55 -27.63 20.87 -2.70
N GLY A 56 -27.26 22.10 -2.29
CA GLY A 56 -26.35 22.34 -1.17
C GLY A 56 -24.97 21.69 -1.32
N SER A 57 -24.47 21.53 -2.55
CA SER A 57 -23.20 20.85 -2.82
C SER A 57 -22.13 21.75 -3.42
N THR A 58 -20.87 21.41 -3.20
CA THR A 58 -19.72 22.04 -3.84
C THR A 58 -19.78 21.92 -5.37
N CYS A 59 -19.57 23.04 -6.06
CA CYS A 59 -19.54 23.11 -7.51
C CYS A 59 -18.08 23.30 -7.98
N SER A 60 -17.42 22.22 -8.41
CA SER A 60 -16.06 22.25 -8.94
C SER A 60 -16.03 22.12 -10.46
N TYR A 61 -15.07 22.79 -11.10
CA TYR A 61 -14.81 22.70 -12.54
C TYR A 61 -13.39 22.21 -12.76
N THR A 62 -13.22 20.97 -13.19
CA THR A 62 -11.92 20.48 -13.68
C THR A 62 -11.60 21.02 -15.08
N VAL A 63 -10.30 21.14 -15.39
CA VAL A 63 -9.83 21.51 -16.73
C VAL A 63 -10.33 20.50 -17.75
N ALA A 64 -10.80 20.97 -18.91
CA ALA A 64 -11.23 20.08 -19.97
C ALA A 64 -10.05 19.24 -20.46
N LYS A 65 -10.15 17.91 -20.36
CA LYS A 65 -9.23 17.01 -21.06
C LYS A 65 -9.38 17.29 -22.55
N ARG A 66 -8.27 17.47 -23.27
CA ARG A 66 -8.27 17.73 -24.72
C ARG A 66 -9.22 16.76 -25.41
N THR A 67 -10.29 17.28 -26.01
CA THR A 67 -11.23 16.53 -26.85
C THR A 67 -10.56 16.25 -28.19
N GLY A 68 -9.61 15.31 -28.19
CA GLY A 68 -9.06 14.70 -29.38
C GLY A 68 -9.70 13.34 -29.63
N ARG A 69 -9.85 12.98 -30.91
CA ARG A 69 -10.11 11.60 -31.34
C ARG A 69 -9.07 10.72 -30.63
N PRO A 70 -9.45 9.64 -29.90
CA PRO A 70 -8.46 8.75 -29.30
C PRO A 70 -7.52 8.31 -30.41
N LEU A 71 -6.23 8.64 -30.29
CA LEU A 71 -5.21 8.23 -31.24
C LEU A 71 -5.12 6.70 -31.18
N GLY A 72 -5.76 6.04 -32.15
CA GLY A 72 -5.64 4.59 -32.38
C GLY A 72 -6.31 3.69 -31.35
N SER A 73 -7.64 3.69 -31.26
CA SER A 73 -8.37 2.58 -30.66
C SER A 73 -8.46 1.43 -31.67
N LYS A 74 -7.61 0.41 -31.54
CA LYS A 74 -7.90 -0.93 -32.06
C LYS A 74 -8.86 -1.57 -31.06
N ASN A 75 -10.08 -1.87 -31.52
CA ASN A 75 -11.15 -2.51 -30.76
C ASN A 75 -10.63 -3.65 -29.87
N THR A 76 -10.66 -3.44 -28.56
CA THR A 76 -10.69 -4.53 -27.57
C THR A 76 -12.02 -4.41 -26.83
N PRO A 77 -12.86 -5.44 -26.84
CA PRO A 77 -14.21 -5.35 -26.29
C PRO A 77 -14.13 -5.16 -24.77
N ARG A 78 -14.79 -4.11 -24.26
CA ARG A 78 -15.03 -3.94 -22.83
C ARG A 78 -16.24 -4.80 -22.44
N LEU A 79 -16.02 -5.82 -21.62
CA LEU A 79 -17.09 -6.47 -20.89
C LEU A 79 -17.47 -5.61 -19.68
N ILE A 80 -18.77 -5.40 -19.56
CA ILE A 80 -19.46 -4.77 -18.43
C ILE A 80 -19.42 -5.77 -17.27
N VAL A 81 -19.06 -5.32 -16.07
CA VAL A 81 -19.31 -6.07 -14.83
C VAL A 81 -19.82 -5.09 -13.77
N ASP A 82 -21.08 -5.28 -13.39
CA ASP A 82 -21.65 -4.78 -12.14
C ASP A 82 -21.67 -5.95 -11.12
N GLU A 83 -21.21 -5.63 -9.91
CA GLU A 83 -21.59 -6.17 -8.59
C GLU A 83 -21.13 -7.57 -8.08
N PRO A 84 -21.12 -7.76 -6.73
CA PRO A 84 -19.96 -8.32 -6.01
C PRO A 84 -20.19 -9.75 -5.49
N MET A 85 -19.09 -10.50 -5.35
CA MET A 85 -19.08 -11.78 -4.64
C MET A 85 -17.82 -11.89 -3.77
N VAL A 86 -18.03 -11.72 -2.46
CA VAL A 86 -17.14 -12.22 -1.40
C VAL A 86 -17.33 -13.73 -1.35
N GLY A 87 -16.31 -14.51 -1.74
CA GLY A 87 -16.35 -15.96 -1.53
C GLY A 87 -15.39 -16.77 -2.40
N ARG A 88 -14.31 -17.24 -1.75
CA ARG A 88 -13.45 -18.38 -2.11
C ARG A 88 -12.58 -18.23 -3.37
N PHE A 89 -11.28 -18.30 -3.13
CA PHE A 89 -10.16 -18.26 -4.07
C PHE A 89 -10.10 -19.46 -5.04
N ALA A 90 -11.17 -19.74 -5.78
CA ALA A 90 -11.13 -20.71 -6.87
C ALA A 90 -10.83 -19.98 -8.18
N LYS A 91 -9.61 -20.20 -8.71
CA LYS A 91 -9.09 -19.72 -10.01
C LYS A 91 -9.03 -18.19 -10.14
N LEU A 92 -7.88 -17.61 -9.81
CA LEU A 92 -7.57 -16.21 -10.10
C LEU A 92 -7.70 -15.96 -11.63
N PRO A 93 -8.62 -15.10 -12.08
CA PRO A 93 -8.83 -14.82 -13.50
C PRO A 93 -7.58 -14.12 -14.07
N HIS A 94 -7.19 -14.50 -15.29
CA HIS A 94 -5.98 -14.05 -16.01
C HIS A 94 -5.94 -12.55 -16.38
N SER A 95 -6.80 -11.73 -15.79
CA SER A 95 -6.89 -10.29 -16.03
C SER A 95 -7.23 -9.56 -14.74
N ILE A 96 -6.45 -9.78 -13.69
CA ILE A 96 -6.47 -8.89 -12.52
C ILE A 96 -5.90 -7.57 -12.99
N CYS A 97 -6.76 -6.58 -13.20
CA CYS A 97 -6.34 -5.19 -13.17
C CYS A 97 -5.87 -4.96 -11.73
N PHE A 98 -4.56 -5.07 -11.50
CA PHE A 98 -4.00 -4.97 -10.16
C PHE A 98 -4.21 -3.55 -9.63
N THR A 99 -5.23 -3.42 -8.80
CA THR A 99 -5.51 -2.23 -8.00
C THR A 99 -4.67 -2.32 -6.72
N LEU A 100 -4.44 -1.18 -6.06
CA LEU A 100 -3.86 -1.17 -4.71
C LEU A 100 -4.60 -2.14 -3.77
N GLN A 101 -5.92 -2.20 -3.91
CA GLN A 101 -6.78 -3.12 -3.18
C GLN A 101 -6.38 -4.59 -3.38
N GLY A 102 -5.98 -4.97 -4.60
CA GLY A 102 -5.49 -6.32 -4.88
C GLY A 102 -4.21 -6.64 -4.10
N ILE A 103 -3.32 -5.67 -3.95
CA ILE A 103 -2.07 -5.82 -3.19
C ILE A 103 -2.38 -5.93 -1.71
N GLU A 104 -3.22 -5.05 -1.16
CA GLU A 104 -3.68 -5.11 0.22
C GLU A 104 -4.30 -6.46 0.58
N ASN A 105 -5.10 -7.01 -0.34
CA ASN A 105 -5.70 -8.34 -0.17
C ASN A 105 -4.65 -9.45 -0.18
N ILE A 106 -3.62 -9.36 -1.04
CA ILE A 106 -2.51 -10.34 -1.09
C ILE A 106 -1.70 -10.33 0.20
N ILE A 107 -1.40 -9.15 0.76
CA ILE A 107 -0.64 -9.03 2.01
C ILE A 107 -1.52 -9.14 3.27
N ALA A 108 -2.83 -9.29 3.08
CA ALA A 108 -3.85 -9.27 4.13
C ALA A 108 -3.73 -8.06 5.08
N HIS A 109 -3.43 -6.89 4.53
CA HIS A 109 -3.25 -5.64 5.28
C HIS A 109 -3.83 -4.44 4.52
N HIS A 110 -4.69 -3.67 5.18
CA HIS A 110 -5.23 -2.41 4.66
C HIS A 110 -4.46 -1.23 5.22
N PHE A 111 -3.89 -0.40 4.35
CA PHE A 111 -3.05 0.71 4.76
C PHE A 111 -3.89 1.89 5.26
N ARG A 112 -3.64 2.36 6.48
CA ARG A 112 -4.19 3.64 6.97
C ARG A 112 -3.56 4.80 6.21
N VAL A 113 -2.26 4.69 5.96
CA VAL A 113 -1.48 5.68 5.21
C VAL A 113 -1.15 5.13 3.83
N THR A 114 -2.03 5.39 2.85
CA THR A 114 -1.87 4.89 1.47
C THR A 114 -0.55 5.31 0.82
N SER A 115 0.06 6.42 1.27
CA SER A 115 1.38 6.84 0.76
C SER A 115 2.50 5.84 1.08
N LEU A 116 2.39 5.05 2.15
CA LEU A 116 3.36 3.99 2.47
C LEU A 116 3.29 2.84 1.46
N LEU A 117 2.08 2.40 1.11
CA LEU A 117 1.87 1.41 0.04
C LEU A 117 2.44 1.95 -1.27
N TRP A 118 2.14 3.20 -1.61
CA TRP A 118 2.65 3.84 -2.81
C TRP A 118 4.18 3.97 -2.85
N GLU A 119 4.83 4.30 -1.73
CA GLU A 119 6.30 4.33 -1.60
C GLU A 119 6.87 2.93 -1.75
N ALA A 120 6.24 1.91 -1.14
CA ALA A 120 6.70 0.52 -1.20
C ALA A 120 6.71 -0.06 -2.62
N LEU A 121 5.76 0.40 -3.45
CA LEU A 121 5.62 -0.01 -4.84
C LEU A 121 6.47 0.83 -5.81
N GLN A 122 7.14 1.89 -5.36
CA GLN A 122 7.96 2.72 -6.23
C GLN A 122 9.38 2.19 -6.36
N GLY A 123 9.85 2.12 -7.60
CA GLY A 123 11.24 1.87 -7.93
C GLY A 123 12.07 3.13 -7.88
N VAL A 124 13.38 2.98 -7.82
CA VAL A 124 14.30 4.10 -8.02
C VAL A 124 14.02 4.70 -9.40
N ARG A 125 13.67 5.99 -9.44
CA ARG A 125 13.35 6.75 -10.67
C ARG A 125 12.16 6.21 -11.48
N THR A 126 11.29 5.40 -10.88
CA THR A 126 10.04 5.00 -11.55
C THR A 126 8.89 5.87 -11.07
N SER A 127 8.12 6.39 -12.02
CA SER A 127 6.85 7.04 -11.74
C SER A 127 5.76 6.05 -12.11
N LEU A 128 4.87 5.72 -11.17
CA LEU A 128 3.74 4.85 -11.46
C LEU A 128 2.73 5.62 -12.37
N PRO A 129 2.27 5.02 -13.47
CA PRO A 129 1.31 5.66 -14.37
C PRO A 129 0.03 6.07 -13.64
N GLY A 130 -0.38 7.33 -13.79
CA GLY A 130 -1.59 7.86 -13.13
C GLY A 130 -1.34 8.55 -11.79
N MET A 131 -0.09 8.63 -11.33
CA MET A 131 0.31 9.49 -10.21
C MET A 131 0.69 10.89 -10.71
N THR A 132 -0.23 11.85 -10.67
CA THR A 132 0.11 13.27 -10.87
C THR A 132 0.30 14.03 -9.56
N ASP A 133 -0.25 13.50 -8.45
CA ASP A 133 -0.42 14.26 -7.21
C ASP A 133 0.32 13.65 -6.00
N HIS A 134 1.07 12.57 -6.20
CA HIS A 134 1.78 11.89 -5.12
C HIS A 134 3.27 12.23 -5.14
N LYS A 135 3.85 12.41 -3.95
CA LYS A 135 5.27 12.73 -3.74
C LYS A 135 6.12 11.74 -4.54
N ASN A 136 6.95 12.27 -5.42
CA ASN A 136 8.02 11.49 -6.05
C ASN A 136 9.01 11.11 -4.95
N PHE A 137 9.22 9.81 -4.72
CA PHE A 137 10.20 9.33 -3.75
C PHE A 137 11.54 9.16 -4.50
N PRO A 138 12.52 10.06 -4.32
CA PRO A 138 13.73 10.04 -5.13
C PRO A 138 14.52 8.74 -4.98
N ASP A 139 14.45 8.12 -3.80
CA ASP A 139 15.09 6.86 -3.48
C ASP A 139 14.19 5.62 -3.73
N GLY A 140 12.99 5.81 -4.28
CA GLY A 140 11.98 4.77 -4.44
C GLY A 140 11.64 4.08 -3.11
N ASN A 141 11.48 2.77 -3.14
CA ASN A 141 11.15 1.94 -1.99
C ASN A 141 12.35 1.56 -1.11
N ARG A 142 13.55 2.08 -1.37
CA ARG A 142 14.79 1.65 -0.70
C ARG A 142 14.73 1.78 0.82
N ARG A 143 14.18 2.90 1.32
CA ARG A 143 14.04 3.16 2.76
C ARG A 143 13.13 2.12 3.42
N LEU A 144 11.97 1.86 2.81
CA LEU A 144 11.03 0.87 3.33
C LEU A 144 11.60 -0.55 3.24
N ALA A 145 12.34 -0.87 2.17
CA ALA A 145 13.00 -2.16 2.04
C ALA A 145 14.01 -2.41 3.16
N LEU A 146 14.77 -1.38 3.55
CA LEU A 146 15.68 -1.46 4.70
C LEU A 146 14.92 -1.76 6.01
N ILE A 147 13.85 -1.01 6.28
CA ILE A 147 13.02 -1.19 7.48
C ILE A 147 12.41 -2.59 7.49
N GLY A 148 11.89 -3.05 6.35
CA GLY A 148 11.33 -4.39 6.20
C GLY A 148 12.34 -5.50 6.43
N GLY A 149 13.60 -5.32 6.02
CA GLY A 149 14.68 -6.26 6.34
C GLY A 149 14.86 -6.45 7.84
N PHE A 150 14.88 -5.35 8.61
CA PHE A 150 14.95 -5.40 10.08
C PHE A 150 13.69 -6.01 10.70
N ALA A 151 12.51 -5.63 10.21
CA ALA A 151 11.23 -6.17 10.71
C ALA A 151 11.12 -7.68 10.49
N ILE A 152 11.57 -8.20 9.34
CA ILE A 152 11.63 -9.65 9.10
C ILE A 152 12.57 -10.31 10.12
N GLY A 153 13.77 -9.76 10.32
CA GLY A 153 14.74 -10.30 11.28
C GLY A 153 14.18 -10.35 12.70
N LEU A 154 13.51 -9.27 13.14
CA LEU A 154 12.88 -9.19 14.45
C LEU A 154 11.73 -10.19 14.60
N ALA A 155 10.88 -10.33 13.57
CA ALA A 155 9.78 -11.31 13.58
C ALA A 155 10.28 -12.75 13.72
N PHE A 156 11.44 -13.08 13.15
CA PHE A 156 12.06 -14.39 13.34
C PHE A 156 12.73 -14.53 14.71
N ALA A 157 13.38 -13.46 15.22
CA ALA A 157 14.04 -13.44 16.52
C ALA A 157 13.09 -13.80 17.67
N GLU A 158 11.87 -13.28 17.63
CA GLU A 158 10.88 -13.50 18.70
C GLU A 158 10.30 -14.92 18.69
N ASN A 159 10.29 -15.56 17.53
CA ASN A 159 9.75 -16.91 17.34
C ASN A 159 10.76 -18.02 17.67
N VAL A 160 12.06 -17.73 17.57
CA VAL A 160 13.10 -18.61 18.10
C VAL A 160 13.09 -18.43 19.61
N ASN A 161 12.22 -19.21 20.27
CA ASN A 161 12.08 -19.24 21.72
C ASN A 161 13.45 -19.21 22.41
N ALA A 162 13.55 -18.44 23.49
CA ALA A 162 14.75 -18.27 24.33
C ALA A 162 15.27 -19.57 25.02
N GLY A 163 14.80 -20.75 24.59
CA GLY A 163 14.91 -22.00 25.31
C GLY A 163 16.13 -22.86 24.99
N GLU A 164 16.60 -22.98 23.74
CA GLU A 164 17.64 -24.00 23.46
C GLU A 164 18.33 -23.95 22.08
N GLU A 165 17.94 -23.05 21.16
CA GLU A 165 18.61 -22.99 19.86
C GLU A 165 19.93 -22.21 19.96
N ASP A 166 20.97 -22.72 19.30
CA ASP A 166 22.25 -22.02 19.20
C ASP A 166 22.11 -20.75 18.33
N ALA A 167 22.91 -19.73 18.65
CA ALA A 167 22.89 -18.47 17.91
C ALA A 167 23.24 -18.66 16.41
N GLU A 168 23.99 -19.72 16.08
CA GLU A 168 24.37 -20.05 14.71
C GLU A 168 23.18 -20.56 13.88
N SER A 169 22.30 -21.39 14.45
CA SER A 169 21.05 -21.82 13.81
C SER A 169 20.10 -20.65 13.60
N PHE A 170 20.03 -19.74 14.58
CA PHE A 170 19.24 -18.53 14.44
C PHE A 170 19.70 -17.66 13.26
N GLU A 171 20.99 -17.35 13.17
CA GLU A 171 21.52 -16.55 12.05
C GLU A 171 21.32 -17.25 10.70
N SER A 172 21.49 -18.57 10.66
CA SER A 172 21.22 -19.39 9.48
C SER A 172 19.76 -19.32 9.03
N ILE A 173 18.82 -19.40 9.97
CA ILE A 173 17.37 -19.27 9.75
C ILE A 173 17.05 -17.88 9.19
N VAL A 174 17.47 -16.80 9.86
CA VAL A 174 17.21 -15.42 9.43
C VAL A 174 17.84 -15.16 8.07
N ARG A 175 19.08 -15.60 7.85
CA ARG A 175 19.78 -15.42 6.57
C ARG A 175 19.08 -16.19 5.44
N LYS A 176 18.61 -17.41 5.71
CA LYS A 176 17.89 -18.23 4.73
C LYS A 176 16.56 -17.60 4.34
N PHE A 177 15.76 -17.19 5.32
CA PHE A 177 14.41 -16.67 5.09
C PHE A 177 14.37 -15.21 4.63
N GLY A 178 15.29 -14.39 5.14
CA GLY A 178 15.49 -13.01 4.70
C GLY A 178 16.30 -12.88 3.40
N SER A 179 16.74 -13.98 2.79
CA SER A 179 17.52 -13.96 1.55
C SER A 179 16.74 -13.38 0.36
N ASP A 180 17.47 -12.70 -0.54
CA ASP A 180 16.88 -12.14 -1.77
C ASP A 180 16.18 -13.20 -2.61
N SER A 181 16.75 -14.41 -2.71
CA SER A 181 16.17 -15.50 -3.48
C SER A 181 14.83 -15.98 -2.90
N CYS A 182 14.74 -16.13 -1.58
CA CYS A 182 13.51 -16.53 -0.92
C CYS A 182 12.40 -15.50 -1.13
N LEU A 183 12.68 -14.22 -0.85
CA LEU A 183 11.69 -13.15 -1.00
C LEU A 183 11.29 -12.90 -2.45
N ARG A 184 12.21 -13.09 -3.40
CA ARG A 184 11.90 -13.05 -4.84
C ARG A 184 10.92 -14.14 -5.21
N SER A 185 11.18 -15.39 -4.81
CA SER A 185 10.25 -16.50 -5.06
C SER A 185 8.89 -16.28 -4.42
N VAL A 186 8.84 -15.66 -3.22
CA VAL A 186 7.56 -15.26 -2.61
C VAL A 186 6.81 -14.28 -3.53
N GLY A 187 7.47 -13.20 -3.92
CA GLY A 187 6.87 -12.17 -4.76
C GLY A 187 6.41 -12.67 -6.14
N GLU A 188 7.21 -13.52 -6.78
CA GLU A 188 6.83 -14.17 -8.05
C GLU A 188 5.60 -15.07 -7.89
N LYS A 189 5.54 -15.86 -6.81
CA LYS A 189 4.42 -16.76 -6.55
C LYS A 189 3.11 -16.02 -6.25
N VAL A 190 3.18 -14.87 -5.61
CA VAL A 190 1.99 -14.03 -5.37
C VAL A 190 1.63 -13.11 -6.56
N GLY A 191 2.41 -13.14 -7.65
CA GLY A 191 2.12 -12.40 -8.86
C GLY A 191 2.55 -10.92 -8.83
N LEU A 192 3.46 -10.53 -7.93
CA LEU A 192 3.95 -9.16 -7.82
C LEU A 192 4.68 -8.70 -9.11
N GLU A 193 5.33 -9.61 -9.84
CA GLU A 193 6.01 -9.34 -11.10
C GLU A 193 5.08 -8.71 -12.16
N LYS A 194 3.78 -9.04 -12.11
CA LYS A 194 2.78 -8.51 -13.04
C LYS A 194 2.33 -7.10 -12.69
N ILE A 195 2.59 -6.67 -11.45
CA ILE A 195 2.23 -5.35 -10.94
C ILE A 195 3.29 -4.32 -11.35
N PHE A 196 4.56 -4.74 -11.40
CA PHE A 196 5.70 -3.88 -11.72
C PHE A 196 6.05 -3.90 -13.20
N VAL A 197 5.10 -3.47 -14.05
CA VAL A 197 5.40 -3.19 -15.46
C VAL A 197 5.39 -1.67 -15.66
N PRO A 198 6.46 -0.96 -15.26
CA PRO A 198 6.55 0.48 -15.48
C PRO A 198 6.50 0.75 -16.97
N LYS A 199 5.57 1.62 -17.34
CA LYS A 199 5.46 2.10 -18.71
C LYS A 199 6.10 3.49 -18.75
N ASN A 200 6.93 3.74 -19.76
CA ASN A 200 7.37 5.10 -20.02
C ASN A 200 6.19 5.99 -20.46
N SER A 201 6.46 7.28 -20.62
CA SER A 201 5.54 8.27 -21.20
C SER A 201 5.00 7.88 -22.59
N HIS A 202 5.64 6.94 -23.27
CA HIS A 202 5.22 6.38 -24.56
C HIS A 202 4.47 5.03 -24.45
N GLY A 203 4.16 4.56 -23.24
CA GLY A 203 3.47 3.28 -23.00
C GLY A 203 4.34 2.04 -23.21
N LYS A 204 5.63 2.19 -23.55
CA LYS A 204 6.59 1.08 -23.67
C LYS A 204 6.98 0.64 -22.27
N VAL A 205 6.94 -0.67 -22.05
CA VAL A 205 7.48 -1.30 -20.84
C VAL A 205 8.95 -0.94 -20.75
N ILE A 206 9.31 -0.19 -19.72
CA ILE A 206 10.69 -0.06 -19.30
C ILE A 206 10.91 -1.28 -18.39
N GLU A 207 12.00 -2.01 -18.59
CA GLU A 207 12.56 -2.85 -17.54
C GLU A 207 12.99 -1.90 -16.42
N ALA A 208 12.07 -1.49 -15.54
CA ALA A 208 12.55 -0.96 -14.28
C ALA A 208 12.86 -2.16 -13.41
N GLU A 209 14.15 -2.29 -13.13
CA GLU A 209 14.71 -3.15 -12.11
C GLU A 209 14.25 -2.65 -10.73
N VAL A 210 12.99 -2.84 -10.38
CA VAL A 210 12.65 -2.94 -8.96
C VAL A 210 12.80 -4.42 -8.63
N PRO A 211 13.83 -4.83 -7.90
CA PRO A 211 13.96 -6.22 -7.51
C PRO A 211 12.71 -6.62 -6.72
N ILE A 212 12.05 -7.70 -7.14
CA ILE A 212 10.82 -8.17 -6.49
C ILE A 212 11.04 -8.40 -4.99
N ASP A 213 12.22 -8.92 -4.62
CA ASP A 213 12.63 -9.10 -3.24
C ASP A 213 12.69 -7.78 -2.45
N ALA A 214 13.20 -6.70 -3.05
CA ALA A 214 13.22 -5.37 -2.44
C ALA A 214 11.80 -4.83 -2.22
N THR A 215 10.89 -5.06 -3.17
CA THR A 215 9.47 -4.69 -3.01
C THR A 215 8.81 -5.46 -1.88
N VAL A 216 9.01 -6.78 -1.79
CA VAL A 216 8.43 -7.58 -0.69
C VAL A 216 8.91 -7.06 0.66
N ARG A 217 10.21 -6.75 0.80
CA ARG A 217 10.72 -6.08 2.00
C ARG A 217 10.05 -4.73 2.22
N ALA A 218 9.94 -3.91 1.18
CA ALA A 218 9.34 -2.59 1.32
C ALA A 218 7.87 -2.64 1.74
N LEU A 219 7.09 -3.61 1.27
CA LEU A 219 5.71 -3.83 1.72
C LEU A 219 5.68 -4.19 3.20
N LEU A 220 6.56 -5.07 3.67
CA LEU A 220 6.65 -5.43 5.09
C LEU A 220 7.11 -4.25 5.95
N GLY A 221 8.07 -3.45 5.47
CA GLY A 221 8.48 -2.21 6.13
C GLY A 221 7.37 -1.17 6.18
N ALA A 222 6.55 -1.09 5.14
CA ALA A 222 5.37 -0.24 5.11
C ALA A 222 4.32 -0.70 6.14
N VAL A 223 4.04 -2.01 6.21
CA VAL A 223 3.12 -2.60 7.21
C VAL A 223 3.60 -2.31 8.62
N TYR A 224 4.91 -2.46 8.88
CA TYR A 224 5.52 -2.14 10.17
C TYR A 224 5.29 -0.69 10.59
N LEU A 225 5.47 0.26 9.67
CA LEU A 225 5.25 1.68 9.94
C LEU A 225 3.77 2.08 10.03
N ASP A 226 2.88 1.33 9.39
CA ASP A 226 1.44 1.61 9.39
C ASP A 226 0.74 1.09 10.66
N VAL A 227 1.22 -0.04 11.20
CA VAL A 227 0.70 -0.66 12.42
C VAL A 227 1.81 -0.92 13.43
N ASP A 228 2.53 -2.04 13.30
CA ASP A 228 3.59 -2.52 14.20
C ASP A 228 4.12 -3.89 13.74
N MET A 229 4.87 -4.58 14.61
CA MET A 229 5.33 -5.96 14.41
C MET A 229 4.21 -6.98 14.27
N ASN A 230 3.06 -6.81 14.93
CA ASN A 230 1.94 -7.75 14.82
C ASN A 230 1.34 -7.72 13.40
N GLY A 231 1.29 -6.54 12.79
CA GLY A 231 0.97 -6.39 11.37
C GLY A 231 1.91 -7.20 10.48
N VAL A 232 3.22 -7.07 10.69
CA VAL A 232 4.25 -7.79 9.93
C VAL A 232 4.08 -9.30 10.08
N ARG A 233 3.91 -9.81 11.30
CA ARG A 233 3.72 -11.24 11.57
C ARG A 233 2.50 -11.80 10.83
N ARG A 234 1.36 -11.11 10.89
CA ARG A 234 0.14 -11.52 10.16
C ARG A 234 0.35 -11.56 8.65
N THR A 235 1.01 -10.54 8.09
CA THR A 235 1.34 -10.52 6.66
C THR A 235 2.28 -11.66 6.27
N LEU A 236 3.34 -11.93 7.06
CA LEU A 236 4.24 -13.05 6.80
C LEU A 236 3.53 -14.41 6.88
N ALA A 237 2.66 -14.60 7.87
CA ALA A 237 1.85 -15.81 8.01
C ALA A 237 0.93 -16.02 6.79
N ASN A 238 0.27 -14.96 6.32
CA ASN A 238 -0.60 -15.01 5.13
C ASN A 238 0.18 -15.31 3.85
N LEU A 239 1.32 -14.63 3.63
CA LEU A 239 2.19 -14.90 2.47
C LEU A 239 2.66 -16.36 2.48
N ASN A 240 3.04 -16.87 3.63
CA ASN A 240 3.44 -18.26 3.78
C ASN A 240 2.29 -19.24 3.49
N GLN A 241 1.08 -18.96 3.97
CA GLN A 241 -0.10 -19.76 3.66
C GLN A 241 -0.34 -19.82 2.13
N ILE A 242 -0.22 -18.69 1.42
CA ILE A 242 -0.35 -18.66 -0.04
C ILE A 242 0.73 -19.55 -0.69
N LEU A 243 1.97 -19.51 -0.22
CA LEU A 243 3.04 -20.37 -0.73
C LEU A 243 2.78 -21.85 -0.49
N ALA A 244 2.21 -22.21 0.67
CA ALA A 244 1.85 -23.57 1.00
C ALA A 244 0.74 -24.10 0.09
N GLU A 245 -0.30 -23.29 -0.17
CA GLU A 245 -1.38 -23.67 -1.10
C GLU A 245 -0.87 -23.84 -2.53
N LEU A 246 0.07 -23.00 -2.99
CA LEU A 246 0.67 -23.15 -4.31
C LEU A 246 1.52 -24.42 -4.44
N LYS A 247 2.12 -24.91 -3.35
CA LYS A 247 2.91 -26.16 -3.35
C LYS A 247 2.04 -27.42 -3.39
N LYS A 248 0.79 -27.39 -2.92
CA LYS A 248 -0.11 -28.56 -2.97
C LYS A 248 -0.41 -29.04 -4.40
N GLY A 249 -0.07 -28.25 -5.42
CA GLY A 249 -0.16 -28.62 -6.83
C GLY A 249 1.15 -29.11 -7.47
N GLU A 250 2.27 -29.10 -6.76
CA GLU A 250 3.58 -29.55 -7.27
C GLU A 250 3.81 -31.04 -6.92
N PRO A 251 4.34 -31.86 -7.84
CA PRO A 251 4.59 -33.29 -7.58
C PRO A 251 5.63 -33.47 -6.46
N GLU A 252 5.39 -34.47 -5.61
CA GLU A 252 6.18 -34.82 -4.42
C GLU A 252 7.68 -34.96 -4.73
N GLY A 253 8.44 -33.88 -4.54
CA GLY A 253 9.89 -33.90 -4.79
C GLY A 253 10.66 -32.66 -4.31
N TYR A 254 9.98 -31.63 -3.80
CA TYR A 254 10.62 -30.41 -3.31
C TYR A 254 10.49 -30.29 -1.78
N SER A 255 11.63 -30.38 -1.07
CA SER A 255 11.70 -30.20 0.38
C SER A 255 11.42 -28.75 0.75
N GLY A 256 10.13 -28.45 0.94
CA GLY A 256 9.65 -27.11 1.27
C GLY A 256 10.22 -26.61 2.58
N ILE A 257 10.87 -25.45 2.54
CA ILE A 257 11.35 -24.73 3.72
C ILE A 257 10.14 -24.36 4.61
N GLY A 258 10.06 -24.95 5.80
CA GLY A 258 8.95 -24.81 6.73
C GLY A 258 8.98 -23.47 7.48
N TRP A 259 8.44 -22.41 6.86
CA TRP A 259 8.15 -21.14 7.52
C TRP A 259 7.04 -21.27 8.60
N LEU A 260 6.16 -22.27 8.46
CA LEU A 260 4.94 -22.43 9.28
C LEU A 260 5.25 -22.77 10.75
N ASP A 261 6.20 -23.68 10.99
CA ASP A 261 6.47 -24.19 12.35
C ASP A 261 7.16 -23.16 13.25
N VAL A 262 7.88 -22.22 12.66
CA VAL A 262 8.56 -21.14 13.39
C VAL A 262 7.58 -20.01 13.70
N VAL A 263 6.76 -19.55 12.73
CA VAL A 263 5.97 -18.32 12.89
C VAL A 263 4.65 -18.51 13.63
N LEU A 264 4.04 -19.70 13.61
CA LEU A 264 2.68 -19.90 14.14
C LEU A 264 2.60 -20.30 15.62
N ARG A 265 3.72 -20.45 16.33
CA ARG A 265 3.70 -20.90 17.73
C ARG A 265 3.13 -19.87 18.72
N GLN A 266 3.17 -18.57 18.43
CA GLN A 266 2.79 -17.53 19.41
C GLN A 266 1.42 -16.86 19.17
N GLY A 267 0.78 -17.06 18.01
CA GLY A 267 -0.45 -16.34 17.65
C GLY A 267 -1.74 -16.81 18.34
N ASN A 268 -1.72 -17.94 19.05
CA ASN A 268 -2.93 -18.55 19.63
C ASN A 268 -3.01 -18.47 21.17
N GLU A 269 -2.00 -17.90 21.86
CA GLU A 269 -1.96 -17.91 23.33
C GLU A 269 -2.46 -16.60 23.98
N GLU A 270 -2.57 -15.49 23.23
CA GLU A 270 -2.90 -14.18 23.83
C GLU A 270 -4.40 -13.83 23.89
N GLU A 271 -5.31 -14.56 23.22
CA GLU A 271 -6.76 -14.29 23.31
C GLU A 271 -7.49 -15.11 24.41
N GLY A 272 -6.76 -15.90 25.21
CA GLY A 272 -7.36 -16.84 26.18
C GLY A 272 -7.27 -16.50 27.67
N SER A 273 -6.51 -15.47 28.09
CA SER A 273 -6.21 -15.23 29.51
C SER A 273 -6.94 -14.02 30.11
N SER A 274 -8.26 -13.97 29.92
CA SER A 274 -9.16 -13.24 30.83
C SER A 274 -9.51 -14.16 32.02
N SER A 275 -8.53 -14.51 32.85
CA SER A 275 -8.80 -15.16 34.14
C SER A 275 -9.31 -14.11 35.12
N GLY A 276 -10.56 -14.29 35.54
CA GLY A 276 -11.19 -13.52 36.61
C GLY A 276 -10.33 -13.50 37.87
N GLY A 277 -10.06 -12.29 38.36
CA GLY A 277 -9.64 -12.09 39.74
C GLY A 277 -10.88 -12.18 40.62
N ASP A 278 -11.06 -13.32 41.29
CA ASP A 278 -11.91 -13.43 42.46
C ASP A 278 -11.36 -12.50 43.56
N GLU A 279 -12.09 -11.43 43.86
CA GLU A 279 -11.85 -10.57 45.02
C GLU A 279 -12.12 -11.35 46.32
N ALA A 280 -11.07 -12.00 46.84
CA ALA A 280 -11.07 -12.56 48.18
C ALA A 280 -10.97 -11.44 49.22
N ASN A 281 -12.14 -11.03 49.70
CA ASN A 281 -12.49 -10.74 51.11
C ASN A 281 -11.30 -10.59 52.09
N SER A 282 -10.90 -9.35 52.38
CA SER A 282 -10.02 -9.04 53.51
C SER A 282 -10.84 -8.70 54.75
N ASP A 283 -10.93 -9.71 55.61
CA ASP A 283 -11.46 -9.70 56.96
C ASP A 283 -10.71 -8.67 57.84
N VAL A 284 -11.42 -7.63 58.28
CA VAL A 284 -10.91 -6.57 59.15
C VAL A 284 -10.96 -7.05 60.60
N GLY A 285 -9.86 -7.61 61.06
CA GLY A 285 -9.66 -7.96 62.46
C GLY A 285 -9.55 -6.72 63.35
N GLN A 286 -10.59 -6.50 64.18
CA GLN A 286 -10.55 -5.65 65.36
C GLN A 286 -9.50 -6.16 66.34
N ARG A 287 -8.61 -5.27 66.81
CA ARG A 287 -7.84 -5.50 68.04
C ARG A 287 -8.15 -4.38 69.01
N ASP A 288 -8.83 -4.76 70.08
CA ASP A 288 -8.98 -4.01 71.31
C ASP A 288 -7.60 -3.75 71.93
N VAL A 289 -7.37 -2.50 72.35
CA VAL A 289 -6.26 -2.13 73.24
C VAL A 289 -6.89 -1.63 74.53
N GLU A 290 -6.97 -2.50 75.53
CA GLU A 290 -7.06 -2.11 76.94
C GLU A 290 -5.78 -1.37 77.32
N MET A 291 -5.90 -0.11 77.75
CA MET A 291 -4.90 0.53 78.61
C MET A 291 -5.47 0.66 80.02
N GLN A 292 -4.90 -0.11 80.94
CA GLN A 292 -4.90 0.21 82.37
C GLN A 292 -3.68 1.09 82.65
N GLY A 293 -3.91 2.22 83.33
CA GLY A 293 -2.89 3.17 83.77
C GLY A 293 -3.51 4.48 84.22
#